data_AF-A0A370DJ17-F1
#
_entry.id   AF-A0A370DJ17-F1
#
_cell.length_a   1.000
_cell.length_b   1.000
_cell.length_c   1.000
_cell.angle_alpha   90.00
_cell.angle_beta   90.00
_cell.angle_gamma   90.00
#
_symmetry.space_group_name_H-M   'P 1'
#
loop_
_entity.id
_entity.type
_entity.pdbx_description
1 polymer ?
#
loop_
_entity_poly.entity_id
_entity_poly.type
_entity_poly.pdbx_seq_one_letter_code
_entity_poly.pdbx_strand_id
1 'polypeptide(L)'
;MDRKLRKRIIGAVVLAAFLVILVPEWLDGAGHKSRYSNKIDIPDKPQFKPISDYMESTDSALTINKRIKSEESTVHAWALQLGSFSKEANAKVMRDRLRAKGYASYVDVLKKPDRSVYRVRIGPELDKQQLEKLKAELVKKEKLSGMLVQHP
;
A
#
# COMPACT_ATOMS: atom_id res chain seq x y z
N MET A 1 -46.71 -12.06 40.93
CA MET A 1 -45.80 -11.52 39.89
C MET A 1 -46.08 -12.17 38.54
N ASP A 2 -46.59 -11.39 37.59
CA ASP A 2 -47.07 -11.85 36.29
C ASP A 2 -45.98 -12.44 35.39
N ARG A 3 -46.10 -13.74 35.09
CA ARG A 3 -45.22 -14.46 34.15
C ARG A 3 -45.29 -13.85 32.74
N LYS A 4 -46.42 -13.24 32.38
CA LYS A 4 -46.64 -12.56 31.10
C LYS A 4 -45.79 -11.28 30.97
N LEU A 5 -45.63 -10.53 32.05
CA LEU A 5 -44.80 -9.32 32.08
C LEU A 5 -43.31 -9.68 31.92
N ARG A 6 -42.83 -10.70 32.66
CA ARG A 6 -41.45 -11.18 32.54
C ARG A 6 -41.09 -11.61 31.12
N LYS A 7 -41.96 -12.38 30.45
CA LYS A 7 -41.71 -12.82 29.07
C LYS A 7 -41.60 -11.66 28.07
N ARG A 8 -42.39 -10.60 28.25
CA ARG A 8 -42.33 -9.39 27.41
C ARG A 8 -41.06 -8.57 27.65
N ILE A 9 -40.66 -8.43 28.91
CA ILE A 9 -39.42 -7.73 29.28
C ILE A 9 -38.20 -8.50 28.73
N ILE A 10 -38.17 -9.82 28.91
CA ILE A 10 -37.07 -10.66 28.39
C ILE A 10 -37.01 -10.55 26.86
N GLY A 11 -38.17 -10.61 26.18
CA GLY A 11 -38.22 -10.43 24.73
C GLY A 11 -37.68 -9.07 24.27
N ALA A 12 -38.05 -7.97 24.95
CA ALA A 12 -37.57 -6.63 24.63
C ALA A 12 -36.05 -6.49 24.85
N VAL A 13 -35.51 -7.07 25.92
CA VAL A 13 -34.06 -7.05 26.20
C VAL A 13 -33.28 -7.84 25.15
N VAL A 14 -33.76 -9.02 24.76
CA VAL A 14 -33.12 -9.84 23.72
C VAL A 14 -33.12 -9.10 22.37
N LEU A 15 -34.24 -8.46 22.01
CA LEU A 15 -34.36 -7.71 20.76
C LEU A 15 -33.44 -6.48 20.74
N ALA A 16 -33.36 -5.75 21.85
CA ALA A 16 -32.44 -4.62 22.00
C ALA A 16 -30.97 -5.07 21.89
N ALA A 17 -30.60 -6.18 22.54
CA ALA A 17 -29.24 -6.72 22.47
C ALA A 17 -28.88 -7.15 21.04
N PHE A 18 -29.81 -7.76 20.31
CA PHE A 18 -29.60 -8.17 18.92
C PHE A 18 -29.40 -6.96 18.00
N LEU A 19 -30.21 -5.90 18.20
CA LEU A 19 -30.12 -4.66 17.43
C LEU A 19 -28.77 -3.98 17.62
N VAL A 20 -28.23 -3.93 18.85
CA VAL A 20 -26.91 -3.36 19.13
C VAL A 20 -25.76 -4.12 18.45
N ILE A 21 -25.92 -5.44 18.22
CA ILE A 21 -24.92 -6.26 17.53
C ILE A 21 -25.04 -6.11 16.00
N LEU A 22 -26.25 -6.12 15.47
CA LEU A 22 -26.49 -6.13 14.01
C LEU A 22 -26.30 -4.76 13.36
N VAL A 23 -26.68 -3.68 14.06
CA VAL A 23 -26.67 -2.32 13.52
C VAL A 23 -25.27 -1.83 13.15
N PRO A 24 -24.21 -2.03 13.98
CA PRO A 24 -22.86 -1.64 13.62
C PRO A 24 -22.36 -2.30 12.33
N GLU A 25 -22.64 -3.59 12.13
CA GLU A 25 -22.16 -4.31 10.93
C GLU A 25 -22.97 -3.95 9.67
N TRP A 26 -24.26 -3.65 9.80
CA TRP A 26 -25.08 -3.25 8.65
C TRP A 26 -24.86 -1.80 8.21
N LEU A 27 -24.54 -0.90 9.15
CA LEU A 27 -24.27 0.51 8.86
C LEU A 27 -22.81 0.82 8.51
N ASP A 28 -21.85 -0.09 8.71
CA ASP A 28 -20.46 0.12 8.28
C ASP A 28 -20.26 -0.09 6.76
N GLY A 29 -21.25 0.33 5.98
CA GLY A 29 -21.22 0.48 4.54
C GLY A 29 -20.48 1.76 4.13
N ALA A 30 -19.18 1.85 4.40
CA ALA A 30 -18.33 2.92 3.87
C ALA A 30 -17.33 2.34 2.87
N GLY A 31 -17.82 2.13 1.65
CA GLY A 31 -16.98 1.79 0.50
C GLY A 31 -15.80 2.74 0.39
N HIS A 32 -14.61 2.19 0.14
CA HIS A 32 -13.39 2.96 -0.08
C HIS A 32 -13.60 3.92 -1.25
N LYS A 33 -13.82 5.20 -0.94
CA LYS A 33 -13.83 6.27 -1.93
C LYS A 33 -12.45 6.24 -2.61
N SER A 34 -12.44 5.83 -3.87
CA SER A 34 -11.26 5.88 -4.72
C SER A 34 -10.75 7.32 -4.72
N ARG A 35 -9.57 7.51 -4.11
CA ARG A 35 -8.90 8.79 -3.98
C ARG A 35 -8.31 9.31 -5.31
N TYR A 36 -8.83 8.83 -6.43
CA TYR A 36 -8.29 9.03 -7.77
C TYR A 36 -9.39 9.56 -8.70
N SER A 37 -9.85 10.78 -8.41
CA SER A 37 -10.66 11.57 -9.34
C SER A 37 -10.33 13.06 -9.25
N ASN A 38 -9.08 13.40 -8.92
CA ASN A 38 -8.58 14.71 -9.31
C ASN A 38 -8.13 14.54 -10.76
N LYS A 39 -8.92 15.09 -11.68
CA LYS A 39 -8.51 15.26 -13.08
C LYS A 39 -7.23 16.09 -13.05
N ILE A 40 -6.11 15.44 -13.31
CA ILE A 40 -4.83 16.10 -13.50
C ILE A 40 -4.87 16.58 -14.95
N ASP A 41 -4.99 17.89 -15.15
CA ASP A 41 -4.85 18.49 -16.48
C ASP A 41 -3.38 18.39 -16.89
N ILE A 42 -3.08 17.36 -17.69
CA ILE A 42 -1.74 17.13 -18.23
C ILE A 42 -1.51 18.24 -19.26
N PRO A 43 -0.48 19.09 -19.11
CA PRO A 43 -0.16 20.12 -20.09
C PRO A 43 0.21 19.48 -21.43
N ASP A 44 -0.02 20.21 -22.52
CA ASP A 44 0.35 19.75 -23.85
C ASP A 44 1.85 19.41 -23.93
N LYS A 45 2.14 18.33 -24.63
CA LYS A 45 3.52 17.87 -24.82
C LYS A 45 4.38 19.02 -25.38
N PRO A 46 5.59 19.23 -24.83
CA PRO A 46 6.49 20.25 -25.35
C PRO A 46 6.86 19.93 -26.81
N GLN A 47 6.98 20.97 -27.64
CA GLN A 47 7.48 20.83 -29.00
C GLN A 47 9.01 20.80 -28.95
N PHE A 48 9.60 19.68 -29.38
CA PHE A 48 11.04 19.56 -29.55
C PHE A 48 11.45 20.17 -30.89
N LYS A 49 12.53 20.96 -30.89
CA LYS A 49 13.13 21.45 -32.13
C LYS A 49 13.76 20.27 -32.90
N PRO A 50 13.86 20.36 -34.24
CA PRO A 50 14.55 19.33 -35.02
C PRO A 50 16.01 19.21 -34.58
N ILE A 51 16.53 17.98 -34.61
CA ILE A 51 17.90 17.63 -34.18
C ILE A 51 18.95 18.49 -34.92
N SER A 52 18.65 18.95 -36.13
CA SER A 52 19.49 19.84 -36.93
C SER A 52 19.89 21.11 -36.18
N ASP A 53 18.97 21.73 -35.42
CA ASP A 53 19.24 22.97 -34.67
C ASP A 53 20.25 22.75 -33.55
N TYR A 54 20.48 21.50 -33.13
CA TYR A 54 21.42 21.15 -32.08
C TYR A 54 22.79 20.69 -32.61
N MET A 55 22.94 20.48 -33.93
CA MET A 55 24.18 19.99 -34.55
C MET A 55 25.12 21.11 -34.99
N GLU A 56 24.73 22.37 -34.81
CA GLU A 56 25.54 23.53 -35.21
C GLU A 56 26.72 23.81 -34.26
N SER A 57 26.79 23.13 -33.10
CA SER A 57 27.91 23.20 -32.16
C SER A 57 28.75 21.92 -32.15
N THR A 58 29.37 21.57 -33.27
CA THR A 58 30.19 20.35 -33.39
C THR A 58 31.68 20.65 -33.27
N ASP A 59 32.15 21.01 -32.06
CA ASP A 59 33.59 21.10 -31.76
C ASP A 59 33.97 20.46 -30.41
N SER A 60 33.08 19.67 -29.79
CA SER A 60 33.33 19.03 -28.49
C SER A 60 32.92 17.55 -28.42
N ALA A 61 32.75 16.88 -29.57
CA ALA A 61 32.24 15.52 -29.64
C ALA A 61 33.29 14.40 -29.36
N LEU A 62 34.57 14.72 -29.15
CA LEU A 62 35.63 13.71 -28.99
C LEU A 62 36.05 13.40 -27.53
N THR A 63 35.52 14.10 -26.52
CA THR A 63 35.89 13.85 -25.10
C THR A 63 34.80 13.16 -24.27
N ILE A 64 33.57 13.05 -24.78
CA ILE A 64 32.41 12.61 -23.98
C ILE A 64 32.34 11.08 -23.82
N ASN A 65 32.89 10.31 -24.76
CA ASN A 65 32.79 8.83 -24.77
C ASN A 65 33.63 8.12 -23.68
N LYS A 66 34.37 8.84 -22.83
CA LYS A 66 35.11 8.27 -21.69
C LYS A 66 34.45 8.52 -20.33
N ARG A 67 33.42 9.36 -20.24
CA ARG A 67 32.73 9.70 -18.97
C ARG A 67 31.26 9.31 -18.88
N ILE A 68 30.65 8.83 -19.96
CA ILE A 68 29.33 8.20 -19.91
C ILE A 68 29.52 6.68 -19.88
N LYS A 69 30.21 6.18 -18.86
CA LYS A 69 29.89 4.84 -18.36
C LYS A 69 28.58 5.05 -17.63
N SER A 70 27.50 4.66 -18.28
CA SER A 70 26.13 4.57 -17.76
C SER A 70 26.10 4.34 -16.25
N GLU A 71 26.07 5.43 -15.48
CA GLU A 71 25.33 5.44 -14.24
C GLU A 71 23.86 5.49 -14.66
N GLU A 72 23.38 4.32 -15.08
CA GLU A 72 22.01 3.94 -14.86
C GLU A 72 21.73 4.28 -13.40
N SER A 73 21.17 5.46 -13.15
CA SER A 73 20.41 5.70 -11.93
C SER A 73 19.13 4.87 -12.08
N THR A 74 19.30 3.55 -12.07
CA THR A 74 18.28 2.61 -11.70
C THR A 74 17.84 3.06 -10.33
N VAL A 75 16.76 3.86 -10.28
CA VAL A 75 16.13 4.27 -9.04
C VAL A 75 15.61 2.99 -8.42
N HIS A 76 16.46 2.36 -7.63
CA HIS A 76 16.17 1.12 -6.95
C HIS A 76 15.23 1.47 -5.82
N ALA A 77 13.95 1.17 -6.00
CA ALA A 77 13.00 1.23 -4.91
C ALA A 77 13.12 -0.06 -4.08
N TRP A 78 13.08 0.08 -2.76
CA TRP A 78 13.11 -1.05 -1.83
C TRP A 78 11.76 -1.20 -1.14
N ALA A 79 11.32 -2.44 -0.99
CA ALA A 79 10.07 -2.78 -0.32
C ALA A 79 10.33 -3.73 0.86
N LEU A 80 9.65 -3.50 1.98
CA LEU A 80 9.74 -4.41 3.13
C LEU A 80 8.56 -5.36 3.11
N GLN A 81 8.80 -6.64 2.78
CA GLN A 81 7.77 -7.69 2.83
C GLN A 81 7.59 -8.17 4.27
N LEU A 82 6.45 -7.83 4.88
CA LEU A 82 6.18 -8.10 6.28
C LEU A 82 5.55 -9.46 6.56
N GLY A 83 4.96 -10.08 5.54
CA GLY A 83 4.35 -11.38 5.70
C GLY A 83 3.57 -11.83 4.48
N SER A 84 3.36 -13.14 4.42
CA SER A 84 2.48 -13.78 3.44
C SER A 84 1.31 -14.40 4.20
N PHE A 85 0.09 -14.08 3.79
CA PHE A 85 -1.14 -14.59 4.37
C PHE A 85 -1.87 -15.46 3.36
N SER A 86 -2.48 -16.54 3.83
CA SER A 86 -3.37 -17.39 3.00
C SER A 86 -4.79 -16.81 2.89
N LYS A 87 -5.16 -15.88 3.77
CA LYS A 87 -6.48 -15.23 3.82
C LYS A 87 -6.35 -13.73 3.58
N GLU A 88 -7.18 -13.21 2.67
CA GLU A 88 -7.20 -11.79 2.31
C GLU A 88 -7.54 -10.87 3.50
N ALA A 89 -8.51 -11.28 4.32
CA ALA A 89 -8.96 -10.50 5.47
C ALA A 89 -7.80 -10.20 6.44
N ASN A 90 -6.98 -11.21 6.73
CA ASN A 90 -5.82 -11.05 7.62
C ASN A 90 -4.77 -10.11 7.03
N ALA A 91 -4.55 -10.18 5.71
CA ALA A 91 -3.64 -9.27 5.01
C ALA A 91 -4.15 -7.82 5.01
N LYS A 92 -5.46 -7.61 4.83
CA LYS A 92 -6.10 -6.29 4.89
C LYS A 92 -5.98 -5.66 6.28
N VAL A 93 -6.29 -6.43 7.34
CA VAL A 93 -6.14 -5.95 8.73
C VAL A 93 -4.70 -5.54 9.02
N MET A 94 -3.72 -6.34 8.58
CA MET A 94 -2.31 -5.98 8.78
C MET A 94 -1.92 -4.72 8.00
N ARG A 95 -2.33 -4.61 6.73
CA ARG A 95 -2.12 -3.41 5.90
C ARG A 95 -2.68 -2.16 6.60
N ASP A 96 -3.91 -2.24 7.08
CA ASP A 96 -4.61 -1.08 7.66
C ASP A 96 -3.98 -0.64 8.98
N ARG A 97 -3.53 -1.57 9.83
CA ARG A 97 -2.73 -1.25 11.03
C ARG A 97 -1.45 -0.51 10.70
N LEU A 98 -0.76 -0.92 9.64
CA LEU A 98 0.49 -0.28 9.23
C LEU A 98 0.24 1.12 8.65
N ARG A 99 -0.85 1.31 7.90
CA ARG A 99 -1.27 2.62 7.41
C ARG A 99 -1.68 3.58 8.51
N ALA A 100 -2.40 3.09 9.52
CA ALA A 100 -2.77 3.88 10.70
C ALA A 100 -1.53 4.40 11.46
N LYS A 101 -0.40 3.70 11.36
CA LYS A 101 0.89 4.10 11.93
C LYS A 101 1.73 4.99 11.00
N GLY A 102 1.18 5.39 9.86
CA GLY A 102 1.86 6.25 8.87
C GLY A 102 2.73 5.50 7.86
N TYR A 103 2.73 4.16 7.88
CA TYR A 103 3.51 3.38 6.91
C TYR A 103 2.73 3.16 5.61
N ALA A 104 3.37 3.43 4.47
CA ALA A 104 2.80 3.22 3.14
C ALA A 104 2.74 1.72 2.77
N SER A 105 1.80 0.97 3.37
CA SER A 105 1.67 -0.48 3.14
C SER A 105 0.69 -0.83 2.00
N TYR A 106 0.94 -1.93 1.30
CA TYR A 106 0.08 -2.50 0.26
C TYR A 106 0.02 -4.03 0.35
N VAL A 107 -1.05 -4.61 -0.21
CA VAL A 107 -1.22 -6.06 -0.31
C VAL A 107 -1.10 -6.43 -1.78
N ASP A 108 -0.19 -7.34 -2.07
CA ASP A 108 -0.06 -7.96 -3.38
C ASP A 108 -0.73 -9.33 -3.37
N VAL A 109 -1.51 -9.62 -4.40
CA VAL A 109 -2.32 -10.84 -4.50
C VAL A 109 -1.75 -11.70 -5.60
N LEU A 110 -1.09 -12.79 -5.22
CA LEU A 110 -0.62 -13.79 -6.15
C LEU A 110 -1.67 -14.90 -6.25
N LYS A 111 -2.47 -14.86 -7.31
CA LYS A 111 -3.36 -15.96 -7.69
C LYS A 111 -2.54 -17.04 -8.39
N LYS A 112 -2.23 -18.13 -7.69
CA LYS A 112 -1.73 -19.37 -8.31
C LYS A 112 -2.91 -20.32 -8.58
N PRO A 113 -2.80 -21.22 -9.56
CA PRO A 113 -3.87 -22.18 -9.90
C PRO A 113 -4.31 -23.06 -8.72
N ASP A 114 -3.45 -23.26 -7.72
CA ASP A 114 -3.72 -24.11 -6.56
C ASP A 114 -4.08 -23.32 -5.28
N ARG A 115 -3.53 -22.11 -5.08
CA ARG A 115 -3.79 -21.25 -3.88
C ARG A 115 -3.59 -19.77 -4.15
N SER A 116 -4.37 -18.93 -3.46
CA SER A 116 -4.15 -17.47 -3.42
C SER A 116 -3.24 -17.10 -2.24
N VAL A 117 -2.19 -16.30 -2.51
CA VAL A 117 -1.26 -15.80 -1.49
C VAL A 117 -1.30 -14.28 -1.45
N TYR A 118 -1.53 -13.72 -0.26
CA TYR A 118 -1.63 -12.29 -0.01
C TYR A 118 -0.36 -11.80 0.69
N ARG A 119 0.50 -11.07 -0.01
CA ARG A 119 1.77 -10.57 0.55
C ARG A 119 1.61 -9.11 0.96
N VAL A 120 1.82 -8.82 2.24
CA VAL A 120 1.80 -7.45 2.75
C VAL A 120 3.20 -6.88 2.62
N ARG A 121 3.32 -5.74 1.93
CA ARG A 121 4.58 -5.01 1.73
C ARG A 121 4.44 -3.56 2.19
N ILE A 122 5.54 -2.93 2.61
CA ILE A 122 5.61 -1.50 2.90
C ILE A 122 6.53 -0.84 1.89
N GLY A 123 5.96 0.13 1.17
CA GLY A 123 6.62 1.12 0.33
C GLY A 123 7.38 0.54 -0.87
N PRO A 124 7.45 1.29 -1.98
CA PRO A 124 8.70 1.50 -2.69
C PRO A 124 9.40 2.69 -2.02
N GLU A 125 10.34 2.43 -1.12
CA GLU A 125 11.16 3.47 -0.51
C GLU A 125 12.44 3.66 -1.33
N LEU A 126 12.80 4.91 -1.65
CA LEU A 126 14.01 5.22 -2.39
C LEU A 126 15.25 5.26 -1.48
N ASP A 127 15.04 5.29 -0.16
CA ASP A 127 16.12 5.35 0.83
C ASP A 127 16.12 4.10 1.72
N LYS A 128 17.13 3.24 1.52
CA LYS A 128 17.36 2.03 2.31
C LYS A 128 17.45 2.32 3.82
N GLN A 129 17.96 3.49 4.23
CA GLN A 129 18.10 3.84 5.64
C GLN A 129 16.74 4.06 6.32
N GLN A 130 15.77 4.63 5.61
CA GLN A 130 14.41 4.77 6.12
C GLN A 130 13.77 3.39 6.29
N LEU A 131 13.97 2.49 5.32
CA LEU A 131 13.46 1.12 5.41
C LEU A 131 14.11 0.31 6.54
N GLU A 132 15.38 0.52 6.84
CA GLU A 132 16.07 -0.10 7.98
C GLU A 132 15.56 0.42 9.33
N LYS A 133 15.32 1.73 9.46
CA LYS A 133 14.69 2.32 10.66
C LYS A 133 13.29 1.76 10.88
N LEU A 134 12.50 1.69 9.81
CA LEU A 134 11.17 1.10 9.82
C LEU A 134 11.21 -0.38 10.23
N LYS A 135 12.14 -1.15 9.67
CA LYS A 135 12.35 -2.55 10.05
C LYS A 135 12.71 -2.69 11.53
N ALA A 136 13.64 -1.89 12.03
CA ALA A 136 14.03 -1.92 13.44
C ALA A 136 12.84 -1.58 14.36
N GLU A 137 12.02 -0.60 13.97
CA GLU A 137 10.84 -0.21 14.71
C GLU A 137 9.75 -1.29 14.72
N LEU A 138 9.53 -1.96 13.58
CA LEU A 138 8.57 -3.05 13.43
C LEU A 138 8.98 -4.32 14.18
N VAL A 139 10.27 -4.66 14.19
CA VAL A 139 10.80 -5.76 14.99
C VAL A 139 10.64 -5.46 16.48
N LYS A 140 10.89 -4.21 16.90
CA LYS A 140 10.80 -3.80 18.31
C LYS A 140 9.36 -3.71 18.83
N LYS A 141 8.43 -3.18 18.03
CA LYS A 141 7.04 -2.93 18.44
C LYS A 141 6.09 -4.08 18.16
N GLU A 142 6.27 -4.79 17.04
CA GLU A 142 5.32 -5.81 16.58
C GLU A 142 5.91 -7.22 16.57
N LYS A 143 7.21 -7.39 16.82
CA LYS A 143 7.95 -8.66 16.61
C LYS A 143 7.80 -9.22 15.19
N LEU A 144 7.44 -8.37 14.23
CA LEU A 144 7.23 -8.75 12.84
C LEU A 144 8.55 -8.59 12.09
N SER A 145 9.19 -9.71 11.73
CA SER A 145 10.38 -9.72 10.88
C SER A 145 9.98 -9.52 9.41
N GLY A 146 10.14 -8.29 8.93
CA GLY A 146 10.03 -7.96 7.51
C GLY A 146 11.29 -8.31 6.72
N MET A 147 11.13 -8.95 5.56
CA MET A 147 12.22 -9.21 4.61
C MET A 147 12.37 -8.03 3.66
N LEU A 148 13.58 -7.47 3.56
CA LEU A 148 13.91 -6.42 2.60
C LEU A 148 13.95 -7.06 1.20
N VAL A 149 13.13 -6.58 0.29
CA VAL A 149 13.07 -7.06 -1.10
C VAL A 149 13.22 -5.86 -2.02
N GLN A 150 14.00 -6.02 -3.08
CA GLN A 150 14.06 -4.99 -4.12
C GLN A 150 12.71 -4.93 -4.82
N HIS A 151 12.14 -3.73 -4.91
CA HIS A 151 10.95 -3.52 -5.71
C HIS A 151 11.35 -3.70 -7.18
N PRO A 152 10.70 -4.61 -7.94
CA PRO A 152 10.96 -4.79 -9.36
C PRO A 152 10.44 -3.63 -10.19
#